data_AF-A0A7X5AR35-F1
#
_entry.id   AF-A0A7X5AR35-F1
#
_cell.length_a   1.000
_cell.length_b   1.000
_cell.length_c   1.000
_cell.angle_alpha   90.00
_cell.angle_beta   90.00
_cell.angle_gamma   90.00
#
_symmetry.space_group_name_H-M   'P 1'
#
loop_
_entity.id
_entity.type
_entity.pdbx_description
1 polymer ?
#
loop_
_entity_poly.entity_id
_entity_poly.type
_entity_poly.pdbx_seq_one_letter_code
_entity_poly.pdbx_strand_id
1 'polypeptide(L)'
;MLGALLNLLTGGVTAWQQHSRNKAEALKRKDELEQAKHAARLKRLEYGDEKAATLDELSIKGRGWKDEFILLVVFTPLVLCFWPDYAVYVDAGFQALSSIPEPYWYVVGAIVVDVLGMRSMVRYLLEFFSHKFRGKPT
;
A
#
# COMPACT_ATOMS: atom_id res chain seq x y z
N MET A 1 2.58 25.71 -72.01
CA MET A 1 1.26 26.12 -71.44
C MET A 1 0.39 24.91 -71.10
N LEU A 2 0.12 23.97 -72.02
CA LEU A 2 -0.71 22.78 -71.76
C LEU A 2 -0.15 21.79 -70.71
N GLY A 3 1.16 21.52 -70.72
CA GLY A 3 1.79 20.61 -69.73
C GLY A 3 1.80 21.12 -68.29
N ALA A 4 1.79 22.44 -68.09
CA ALA A 4 1.73 23.04 -66.76
C ALA A 4 0.33 22.92 -66.13
N LEU A 5 -0.72 23.03 -66.96
CA LEU A 5 -2.12 22.84 -66.57
C LEU A 5 -2.41 21.37 -66.23
N LEU A 6 -1.86 20.44 -67.00
CA LEU A 6 -1.94 19.00 -66.72
C LEU A 6 -1.29 18.65 -65.37
N ASN A 7 -0.07 19.16 -65.10
CA ASN A 7 0.61 18.92 -63.82
C ASN A 7 -0.12 19.53 -62.62
N LEU A 8 -0.77 20.69 -62.79
CA LEU A 8 -1.56 21.34 -61.74
C LEU A 8 -2.84 20.55 -61.43
N LEU A 9 -3.54 20.07 -62.47
CA LEU A 9 -4.74 19.24 -62.34
C LEU A 9 -4.42 17.89 -61.70
N THR A 10 -3.35 17.23 -62.13
CA THR A 10 -2.90 15.96 -61.52
C THR A 10 -2.44 16.18 -60.08
N GLY A 11 -1.70 17.25 -59.80
CA GLY A 11 -1.25 17.62 -58.46
C GLY A 11 -2.42 17.92 -57.50
N GLY A 12 -3.44 18.65 -57.97
CA GLY A 12 -4.64 18.98 -57.18
C GLY A 12 -5.49 17.76 -56.82
N VAL A 13 -5.67 16.82 -57.76
CA VAL A 13 -6.40 15.56 -57.50
C VAL A 13 -5.64 14.69 -56.50
N THR A 14 -4.32 14.59 -56.62
CA THR A 14 -3.49 13.83 -55.66
C THR A 14 -3.48 14.46 -54.27
N ALA A 15 -3.47 15.79 -54.16
CA ALA A 15 -3.52 16.48 -52.87
C ALA A 15 -4.85 16.26 -52.13
N TRP A 16 -5.96 16.24 -52.87
CA TRP A 16 -7.29 15.95 -52.32
C TRP A 16 -7.42 14.49 -51.83
N GLN A 17 -6.90 13.54 -52.62
CA GLN A 17 -6.84 12.13 -52.23
C GLN A 17 -5.92 11.91 -51.00
N GLN A 18 -4.77 12.60 -50.95
CA GLN A 18 -3.84 12.52 -49.83
C GLN A 18 -4.46 13.07 -48.54
N HIS A 19 -5.18 14.19 -48.60
CA HIS A 19 -5.85 14.76 -47.44
C HIS A 19 -6.98 13.85 -46.90
N SER A 20 -7.70 13.17 -47.79
CA SER A 20 -8.69 12.16 -47.40
C SER A 20 -8.05 10.96 -46.67
N ARG A 21 -6.91 10.47 -47.18
CA ARG A 21 -6.13 9.40 -46.54
C ARG A 21 -5.57 9.81 -45.17
N ASN A 22 -5.04 11.04 -45.05
CA ASN A 22 -4.53 11.57 -43.79
C ASN A 22 -5.63 11.68 -42.71
N LYS A 23 -6.86 12.05 -43.10
CA LYS A 23 -8.01 12.06 -42.19
C LYS A 23 -8.39 10.65 -41.72
N ALA A 24 -8.39 9.67 -42.63
CA ALA A 24 -8.66 8.28 -42.29
C ALA A 24 -7.60 7.70 -41.34
N GLU A 25 -6.31 7.99 -41.57
CA GLU A 25 -5.22 7.60 -40.67
C GLU A 25 -5.30 8.31 -39.31
N ALA A 26 -5.68 9.58 -39.27
CA ALA A 26 -5.88 10.31 -38.02
C ALA A 26 -7.03 9.73 -37.19
N LEU A 27 -8.09 9.22 -37.84
CA LEU A 27 -9.18 8.52 -37.17
C LEU A 27 -8.68 7.19 -36.58
N LYS A 28 -7.92 6.40 -37.35
CA LYS A 28 -7.34 5.14 -36.88
C LYS A 28 -6.43 5.31 -35.66
N ARG A 29 -5.56 6.34 -35.65
CA ARG A 29 -4.70 6.62 -34.50
C ARG A 29 -5.47 7.01 -33.25
N LYS A 30 -6.63 7.67 -33.41
CA LYS A 30 -7.52 8.00 -32.28
C LYS A 30 -8.18 6.75 -31.71
N ASP A 31 -8.69 5.88 -32.57
CA ASP A 31 -9.26 4.58 -32.16
C ASP A 31 -8.21 3.71 -31.46
N GLU A 32 -7.00 3.63 -31.99
CA GLU A 32 -5.88 2.90 -31.37
C GLU A 32 -5.51 3.48 -30.00
N LEU A 33 -5.51 4.81 -29.85
CA LEU A 33 -5.27 5.48 -28.56
C LEU A 33 -6.38 5.21 -27.55
N GLU A 34 -7.64 5.22 -27.97
CA GLU A 34 -8.77 4.90 -27.10
C GLU A 34 -8.75 3.44 -26.68
N GLN A 35 -8.46 2.52 -27.61
CA GLN A 35 -8.26 1.10 -27.30
C GLN A 35 -7.10 0.88 -26.32
N ALA A 36 -5.96 1.55 -26.52
CA ALA A 36 -4.82 1.46 -25.61
C ALA A 36 -5.17 2.00 -24.21
N LYS A 37 -5.93 3.10 -24.13
CA LYS A 37 -6.43 3.65 -22.85
C LYS A 37 -7.41 2.71 -22.17
N HIS A 38 -8.32 2.09 -22.93
CA HIS A 38 -9.26 1.10 -22.42
C HIS A 38 -8.53 -0.15 -21.91
N ALA A 39 -7.56 -0.66 -22.66
CA ALA A 39 -6.71 -1.78 -22.26
C ALA A 39 -5.89 -1.45 -21.00
N ALA A 40 -5.35 -0.23 -20.89
CA ALA A 40 -4.63 0.20 -19.69
C ALA A 40 -5.55 0.34 -18.46
N ARG A 41 -6.81 0.76 -18.66
CA ARG A 41 -7.83 0.81 -17.60
C ARG A 41 -8.26 -0.59 -17.18
N LEU A 42 -8.50 -1.50 -18.11
CA LEU A 42 -8.83 -2.90 -17.84
C LEU A 42 -7.69 -3.58 -17.08
N LYS A 43 -6.45 -3.44 -17.55
CA LYS A 43 -5.28 -3.92 -16.81
C LYS A 43 -5.23 -3.34 -15.39
N ARG A 44 -5.48 -2.04 -15.21
CA ARG A 44 -5.49 -1.43 -13.86
C ARG A 44 -6.60 -1.97 -12.95
N LEU A 45 -7.77 -2.28 -13.51
CA LEU A 45 -8.88 -2.92 -12.80
C LEU A 45 -8.52 -4.36 -12.44
N GLU A 46 -8.03 -5.14 -13.41
CA GLU A 46 -7.53 -6.51 -13.20
C GLU A 46 -6.43 -6.54 -12.13
N TYR A 47 -5.41 -5.67 -12.23
CA TYR A 47 -4.37 -5.53 -11.22
C TYR A 47 -4.91 -5.04 -9.86
N GLY A 48 -6.02 -4.29 -9.84
CA GLY A 48 -6.66 -3.82 -8.62
C GLY A 48 -7.41 -4.95 -7.90
N ASP A 49 -8.20 -5.71 -8.66
CA ASP A 49 -9.02 -6.82 -8.17
C ASP A 49 -8.17 -8.03 -7.82
N GLU A 50 -7.16 -8.38 -8.65
CA GLU A 50 -6.19 -9.43 -8.32
C GLU A 50 -5.39 -9.07 -7.08
N LYS A 51 -4.97 -7.80 -6.93
CA LYS A 51 -4.27 -7.39 -5.71
C LYS A 51 -5.17 -7.40 -4.49
N ALA A 52 -6.43 -6.98 -4.60
CA ALA A 52 -7.37 -7.06 -3.48
C ALA A 52 -7.57 -8.51 -3.03
N ALA A 53 -7.84 -9.42 -3.98
CA ALA A 53 -8.00 -10.84 -3.70
C ALA A 53 -6.71 -11.48 -3.14
N THR A 54 -5.54 -11.11 -3.67
CA THR A 54 -4.24 -11.60 -3.18
C THR A 54 -3.91 -11.02 -1.81
N LEU A 55 -4.26 -9.76 -1.53
CA LEU A 55 -4.09 -9.14 -0.21
C LEU A 55 -4.98 -9.82 0.84
N ASP A 56 -6.22 -10.15 0.49
CA ASP A 56 -7.13 -10.88 1.37
C ASP A 56 -6.63 -12.30 1.65
N GLU A 57 -6.12 -13.00 0.62
CA GLU A 57 -5.55 -14.33 0.79
C GLU A 57 -4.24 -14.31 1.60
N LEU A 58 -3.40 -13.30 1.42
CA LEU A 58 -2.17 -13.08 2.21
C LEU A 58 -2.47 -12.64 3.65
N SER A 59 -3.53 -11.87 3.87
CA SER A 59 -4.01 -11.45 5.19
C SER A 59 -4.52 -12.65 6.00
N ILE A 60 -5.19 -13.59 5.34
CA ILE A 60 -5.65 -14.84 5.96
C ILE A 60 -4.51 -15.83 6.19
N LYS A 61 -3.57 -15.99 5.23
CA LYS A 61 -2.38 -16.86 5.39
C LYS A 61 -1.34 -16.32 6.35
N GLY A 62 -1.28 -15.00 6.52
CA GLY A 62 -0.28 -14.30 7.31
C GLY A 62 -0.63 -14.12 8.79
N ARG A 63 -1.84 -14.52 9.23
CA ARG A 63 -2.21 -14.48 10.66
C ARG A 63 -1.37 -15.51 11.41
N GLY A 64 -0.22 -15.06 11.90
CA GLY A 64 0.69 -15.88 12.67
C GLY A 64 0.07 -16.25 14.01
N TRP A 65 0.22 -17.52 14.41
CA TRP A 65 -0.16 -17.99 15.74
C TRP A 65 0.46 -17.15 16.88
N LYS A 66 1.58 -16.47 16.59
CA LYS A 66 2.29 -15.58 17.51
C LYS A 66 1.49 -14.32 17.83
N ASP A 67 0.79 -13.76 16.86
CA ASP A 67 0.01 -12.52 17.04
C ASP A 67 -1.20 -12.79 17.94
N GLU A 68 -1.86 -13.93 17.71
CA GLU A 68 -2.98 -14.39 18.54
C GLU A 68 -2.52 -14.81 19.93
N PHE A 69 -1.33 -15.42 20.06
CA PHE A 69 -0.74 -15.72 21.36
C PHE A 69 -0.45 -14.46 22.18
N ILE A 70 0.16 -13.42 21.58
CA ILE A 70 0.40 -12.15 22.29
C ILE A 70 -0.92 -11.48 22.66
N LEU A 71 -1.89 -11.47 21.76
CA LEU A 71 -3.23 -10.95 22.05
C LEU A 71 -3.83 -11.64 23.26
N LEU A 72 -3.80 -12.97 23.32
CA LEU A 72 -4.29 -13.75 24.46
C LEU A 72 -3.53 -13.43 25.74
N VAL A 73 -2.20 -13.37 25.71
CA VAL A 73 -1.37 -13.06 26.90
C VAL A 73 -1.68 -11.66 27.45
N VAL A 74 -1.91 -10.68 26.58
CA VAL A 74 -2.21 -9.30 26.98
C VAL A 74 -3.65 -9.17 27.48
N PHE A 75 -4.62 -9.80 26.83
CA PHE A 75 -6.04 -9.67 27.19
C PHE A 75 -6.49 -10.57 28.35
N THR A 76 -5.85 -11.72 28.54
CA THR A 76 -6.18 -12.64 29.65
C THR A 76 -6.21 -11.96 31.02
N PRO A 77 -5.16 -11.25 31.48
CA PRO A 77 -5.20 -10.60 32.78
C PRO A 77 -6.29 -9.51 32.86
N LEU A 78 -6.58 -8.81 31.76
CA LEU A 78 -7.62 -7.79 31.72
C LEU A 78 -9.01 -8.38 31.97
N VAL A 79 -9.30 -9.55 31.40
CA VAL A 79 -10.57 -10.25 31.62
C VAL A 79 -10.62 -10.85 33.03
N LEU A 80 -9.52 -11.45 33.49
CA LEU A 80 -9.45 -12.08 34.81
C LEU A 80 -9.60 -11.09 35.97
N CYS A 81 -9.24 -9.81 35.78
CA CYS A 81 -9.52 -8.76 36.77
C CYS A 81 -11.01 -8.59 37.11
N PHE A 82 -11.92 -8.95 36.20
CA PHE A 82 -13.36 -8.87 36.44
C PHE A 82 -13.92 -10.10 37.17
N TRP A 83 -13.12 -11.15 37.36
CA TRP A 83 -13.51 -12.33 38.11
C TRP A 83 -12.96 -12.27 39.54
N PRO A 84 -13.81 -12.20 40.59
CA PRO A 84 -13.37 -11.96 41.97
C PRO A 84 -12.34 -12.98 42.47
N ASP A 85 -12.55 -14.26 42.19
CA ASP A 85 -11.64 -15.35 42.61
C ASP A 85 -10.26 -15.29 41.93
N TYR A 86 -10.17 -14.71 40.73
CA TYR A 86 -8.91 -14.64 39.96
C TYR A 86 -8.18 -13.31 40.09
N ALA A 87 -8.90 -12.24 40.44
CA ALA A 87 -8.34 -10.89 40.57
C ALA A 87 -7.14 -10.84 41.53
N VAL A 88 -7.17 -11.62 42.63
CA VAL A 88 -6.06 -11.71 43.60
C VAL A 88 -4.77 -12.24 42.97
N TYR A 89 -4.88 -13.23 42.08
CA TYR A 89 -3.71 -13.79 41.39
C TYR A 89 -3.16 -12.83 40.33
N VAL A 90 -4.04 -12.09 39.65
CA VAL A 90 -3.64 -11.07 38.68
C VAL A 90 -2.90 -9.93 39.37
N ASP A 91 -3.40 -9.45 40.51
CA ASP A 91 -2.76 -8.41 41.32
C ASP A 91 -1.37 -8.85 41.84
N ALA A 92 -1.30 -10.05 42.42
CA ALA A 92 -0.02 -10.63 42.85
C ALA A 92 0.97 -10.80 41.68
N GLY A 93 0.47 -11.14 40.50
CA GLY A 93 1.27 -11.21 39.27
C GLY A 93 1.85 -9.86 38.87
N PHE A 94 1.03 -8.80 38.82
CA PHE A 94 1.50 -7.44 38.52
C PHE A 94 2.48 -6.92 39.56
N GLN A 95 2.28 -7.26 40.84
CA GLN A 95 3.22 -6.93 41.90
C GLN A 95 4.57 -7.63 41.69
N ALA A 96 4.59 -8.91 41.29
CA ALA A 96 5.81 -9.60 40.95
C ALA A 96 6.50 -8.98 39.72
N LEU A 97 5.74 -8.59 38.69
CA LEU A 97 6.26 -7.92 37.50
C LEU A 97 6.92 -6.57 37.83
N SER A 98 6.47 -5.87 38.87
CA SER A 98 7.09 -4.61 39.31
C SER A 98 8.53 -4.79 39.84
N SER A 99 8.90 -6.00 40.26
CA SER A 99 10.26 -6.32 40.72
C SER A 99 11.26 -6.58 39.59
N ILE A 100 10.78 -6.71 38.36
CA ILE A 100 11.63 -6.97 37.20
C ILE A 100 12.45 -5.71 36.85
N PRO A 101 13.78 -5.83 36.66
CA PRO A 101 14.62 -4.70 36.28
C PRO A 101 14.19 -4.03 34.95
N GLU A 102 14.24 -2.70 34.90
CA GLU A 102 13.97 -1.89 33.69
C GLU A 102 14.65 -2.38 32.40
N PRO A 103 15.95 -2.73 32.37
CA PRO A 103 16.59 -3.16 31.11
C PRO A 103 15.95 -4.40 30.48
N TYR A 104 15.36 -5.28 31.30
CA TYR A 104 14.65 -6.46 30.81
C TYR A 104 13.37 -6.06 30.07
N TRP A 105 12.64 -5.05 30.57
CA TRP A 105 11.42 -4.55 29.95
C TRP A 105 11.66 -3.94 28.56
N TYR A 106 12.83 -3.34 28.31
CA TYR A 106 13.17 -2.87 26.96
C TYR A 106 13.32 -4.02 25.96
N VAL A 107 13.90 -5.15 26.37
CA VAL A 107 14.03 -6.35 25.53
C VAL A 107 12.65 -6.95 25.25
N VAL A 108 11.82 -7.08 26.28
CA VAL A 108 10.43 -7.56 26.14
C VAL A 108 9.63 -6.66 25.21
N GLY A 109 9.71 -5.34 25.38
CA GLY A 109 9.04 -4.36 24.53
C GLY A 109 9.51 -4.45 23.07
N ALA A 110 10.80 -4.64 22.82
CA ALA A 110 11.33 -4.83 21.48
C ALA A 110 10.80 -6.10 20.81
N ILE A 111 10.70 -7.21 21.56
CA ILE A 111 10.13 -8.47 21.06
C ILE A 111 8.63 -8.31 20.73
N VAL A 112 7.87 -7.61 21.57
CA VAL A 112 6.43 -7.37 21.32
C VAL A 112 6.22 -6.51 20.08
N VAL A 113 7.00 -5.43 19.92
CA VAL A 113 6.99 -4.60 18.70
C VAL A 113 7.32 -5.43 17.47
N ASP A 114 8.27 -6.35 17.60
CA ASP A 114 8.69 -7.24 16.53
C ASP A 114 7.58 -8.19 16.08
N VAL A 115 6.95 -8.87 17.04
CA VAL A 115 5.89 -9.84 16.76
C VAL A 115 4.65 -9.14 16.20
N LEU A 116 4.23 -8.01 16.77
CA LEU A 116 3.07 -7.26 16.29
C LEU A 116 3.29 -6.56 14.93
N GLY A 117 4.46 -6.70 14.32
CA GLY A 117 4.77 -6.09 13.02
C GLY A 117 4.83 -4.55 13.05
N MET A 118 4.88 -3.94 14.24
CA MET A 118 4.85 -2.48 14.42
C MET A 118 6.19 -1.80 14.15
N ARG A 119 7.17 -2.50 13.56
CA ARG A 119 8.51 -1.95 13.23
C ARG A 119 8.45 -0.64 12.44
N SER A 120 7.54 -0.54 11.48
CA SER A 120 7.36 0.68 10.66
C SER A 120 6.88 1.87 11.50
N MET A 121 5.92 1.62 12.39
CA MET A 121 5.39 2.63 13.31
C MET A 121 6.47 3.11 14.28
N VAL A 122 7.29 2.20 14.82
CA VAL A 122 8.40 2.55 15.69
C VAL A 122 9.46 3.37 14.95
N ARG A 123 9.81 3.02 13.71
CA ARG A 123 10.71 3.83 12.89
C ARG A 123 10.15 5.24 12.68
N TYR A 124 8.88 5.37 12.32
CA TYR A 124 8.24 6.68 12.15
C TYR A 124 8.24 7.49 13.45
N LEU A 125 7.97 6.85 14.59
CA LEU A 125 8.01 7.49 15.90
C LEU A 125 9.43 8.01 16.21
N LEU A 126 10.45 7.19 15.96
CA LEU A 126 11.86 7.56 16.17
C LEU A 126 12.30 8.71 15.26
N GLU A 127 11.87 8.71 13.99
CA GLU A 127 12.11 9.82 13.06
C GLU A 127 11.44 11.11 13.52
N PHE A 128 10.18 11.02 13.98
CA PHE A 128 9.45 12.16 14.55
C PHE A 128 10.15 12.73 15.79
N PHE A 129 10.57 11.87 16.71
CA PHE A 129 11.32 12.29 17.90
C PHE A 129 12.69 12.86 17.54
N SER A 130 13.42 12.25 16.61
CA SER A 130 14.70 12.77 16.11
C SER A 130 14.55 14.17 15.53
N HIS A 131 13.49 14.42 14.77
CA HIS A 131 13.21 15.74 14.19
C HIS A 131 12.85 16.78 15.27
N LYS A 132 12.15 16.36 16.34
CA LYS A 132 11.82 17.20 17.49
C LYS A 132 13.05 17.61 18.30
N PHE A 133 14.03 16.72 18.47
CA PHE A 133 15.27 17.04 19.20
C PHE A 133 16.34 17.75 18.35
N ARG A 134 16.23 17.70 17.00
CA ARG A 134 17.09 18.50 16.09
C ARG A 134 16.72 19.99 16.00
N GLY A 135 15.72 20.44 16.75
CA GLY A 135 15.19 21.82 16.71
C GLY A 135 15.70 22.80 17.77
N LYS A 136 16.71 22.47 18.58
CA LYS A 136 17.37 23.45 19.46
C LYS A 136 18.87 23.54 19.15
N PRO A 137 19.31 24.50 18.31
CA PRO A 137 20.63 25.07 18.51
C PRO A 137 20.61 25.87 19.82
N THR A 138 21.56 25.57 20.71
CA THR A 138 22.01 26.32 21.91
C THR A 138 21.07 27.35 22.52
#